data_AF-A0A5N8HCV2-F1
#
_entry.id   AF-A0A5N8HCV2-F1
#
_cell.length_a   1.000
_cell.length_b   1.000
_cell.length_c   1.000
_cell.angle_alpha   90.00
_cell.angle_beta   90.00
_cell.angle_gamma   90.00
#
_symmetry.space_group_name_H-M   'P 1'
#
loop_
_entity.id
_entity.type
_entity.pdbx_description
1 polymer ?
#
loop_
_entity_poly.entity_id
_entity_poly.type
_entity_poly.pdbx_seq_one_letter_code
_entity_poly.pdbx_strand_id
1 'polypeptide(L)' 'HFHIFMGNDSQQSLLNEMENWPTYYPYQLSSEEVVEEMMSH' A
#
# COMPACT_ATOMS: atom_id res chain seq x y z
N HIS A 1 4.31 -7.04 0.59
CA HIS A 1 3.34 -5.98 0.23
C HIS A 1 4.06 -4.64 0.08
N PHE A 2 3.43 -3.61 -0.48
CA PHE A 2 3.98 -2.24 -0.52
C PHE A 2 2.87 -1.19 -0.55
N HIS A 3 3.23 0.03 -0.14
CA HIS A 3 2.39 1.21 -0.30
C HIS A 3 2.88 2.01 -1.52
N ILE A 4 1.95 2.53 -2.31
CA ILE A 4 2.28 3.35 -3.48
C ILE A 4 1.49 4.64 -3.46
N PHE A 5 2.21 5.75 -3.66
CA PHE A 5 1.65 7.08 -3.79
C PHE A 5 1.82 7.51 -5.25
N MET A 6 0.73 7.97 -5.87
CA MET A 6 0.72 8.36 -7.27
C MET A 6 -0.08 9.65 -7.44
N GLY A 7 0.42 10.55 -8.28
CA GLY A 7 -0.22 11.83 -8.57
C GLY A 7 0.47 12.53 -9.73
N ASN A 8 -0.15 13.59 -10.24
CA ASN A 8 0.30 14.31 -11.45
C ASN A 8 0.78 15.75 -11.17
N ASP A 9 1.04 16.09 -9.91
CA ASP A 9 1.49 17.42 -9.50
C ASP A 9 3.03 17.45 -9.35
N SER A 10 3.54 16.87 -8.27
CA SER A 10 4.98 16.70 -8.07
C SER A 10 5.27 15.60 -7.04
N GLN A 11 6.50 15.09 -7.02
CA GLN A 11 6.95 14.17 -5.97
C GLN A 11 6.84 14.81 -4.57
N GLN A 12 7.13 16.12 -4.46
CA GLN A 12 7.04 16.84 -3.19
C GLN A 12 5.60 16.87 -2.65
N SER A 13 4.61 16.96 -3.54
CA SER A 13 3.18 16.89 -3.19
C SER A 13 2.83 15.56 -2.54
N LEU A 14 3.37 14.45 -3.07
CA LEU A 14 3.14 13.10 -2.54
C LEU A 14 3.76 12.87 -1.15
N LEU A 15 4.84 13.58 -0.80
CA LEU A 15 5.46 13.48 0.53
C LEU A 15 4.59 14.04 1.66
N ASN A 16 3.59 14.86 1.33
CA ASN A 16 2.66 15.41 2.31
C ASN A 16 1.42 14.52 2.53
N GLU A 17 1.22 13.47 1.71
CA GLU A 17 0.11 12.54 1.83
C GLU A 17 0.39 11.51 2.93
N MET A 18 -0.43 11.51 3.98
CA MET A 18 -0.25 10.66 5.16
C MET A 18 -1.52 9.88 5.52
N GLU A 19 -2.64 10.15 4.86
CA GLU A 19 -3.95 9.56 5.19
C GLU A 19 -4.31 8.42 4.23
N ASN A 20 -3.92 8.52 2.96
CA ASN A 20 -4.21 7.53 1.94
C ASN A 20 -2.94 6.83 1.44
N TRP A 21 -2.76 5.58 1.85
CA TRP A 21 -1.63 4.72 1.50
C TRP A 21 -2.12 3.41 0.86
N PRO A 22 -2.52 3.45 -0.43
CA PRO A 22 -2.94 2.26 -1.16
C PRO A 22 -1.94 1.12 -1.01
N THR A 23 -2.40 -0.02 -0.50
CA THR A 23 -1.56 -1.15 -0.11
C THR A 23 -1.80 -2.34 -1.02
N TYR A 24 -0.72 -2.91 -1.57
CA TYR A 24 -0.78 -3.98 -2.56
C TYR A 24 -0.04 -5.23 -2.08
N TYR A 25 -0.66 -6.38 -2.32
CA TYR A 25 -0.12 -7.72 -2.05
C TYR A 25 0.08 -8.49 -3.37
N PRO A 26 0.91 -9.55 -3.41
CA PRO A 26 1.01 -10.43 -4.56
C PRO A 26 -0.35 -11.00 -4.97
N TYR A 27 -0.65 -11.00 -6.27
CA TYR A 27 -1.94 -11.43 -6.81
C TYR A 27 -2.27 -12.90 -6.50
N GLN A 28 -1.25 -13.72 -6.29
CA GLN A 28 -1.41 -15.15 -6.01
C GLN A 28 -1.96 -15.45 -4.60
N LEU A 29 -1.95 -14.47 -3.69
CA LEU A 29 -2.45 -14.65 -2.33
C LEU A 29 -3.98 -14.60 -2.28
N SER A 30 -4.55 -15.49 -1.49
CA SER A 30 -5.94 -15.41 -1.03
C SER A 30 -6.13 -14.26 -0.04
N SER A 31 -7.38 -13.89 0.20
CA SER A 31 -7.70 -12.86 1.20
C SER A 31 -7.31 -13.29 2.61
N GLU A 32 -7.41 -14.58 2.92
CA GLU A 32 -7.02 -15.17 4.20
C GLU A 32 -5.50 -15.08 4.43
N GLU A 33 -4.69 -15.42 3.42
CA GLU A 33 -3.23 -15.27 3.48
C GLU A 33 -2.82 -13.81 3.66
N VAL A 34 -3.51 -12.86 3.02
CA VAL A 34 -3.26 -11.42 3.20
C VAL A 34 -3.52 -10.99 4.66
N VAL A 35 -4.59 -11.49 5.28
CA VAL A 35 -4.90 -11.19 6.69
C VAL A 35 -3.85 -11.80 7.61
N GLU A 36 -3.42 -13.04 7.38
CA GLU A 36 -2.39 -13.70 8.17
C GLU A 36 -1.05 -12.96 8.08
N GLU A 37 -0.61 -12.59 6.87
CA GLU A 37 0.59 -11.79 6.69
C GLU A 37 0.49 -10.45 7.43
N MET A 38 -0.63 -9.73 7.30
CA MET A 38 -0.85 -8.43 7.97
C MET A 38 -0.73 -8.53 9.49
N MET A 39 -1.21 -9.63 10.09
CA MET A 39 -1.14 -9.85 11.54
C MET A 39 0.20 -10.39 12.03
N SER A 40 1.06 -10.87 11.12
CA SER A 40 2.35 -11.49 11.44
C SER A 40 3.52 -10.49 11.46
N HIS A 41 3.27 -9.22 11.12
CA HIS A 41 4.24 -8.12 11.23
C HIS A 41 4.30 -7.55 12.65
#